data_AF-A0A2G9PIH0-F1
#
_entry.id   AF-A0A2G9PIH0-F1
#
_cell.length_a   1.000
_cell.length_b   1.000
_cell.length_c   1.000
_cell.angle_alpha   90.00
_cell.angle_beta   90.00
_cell.angle_gamma   90.00
#
_symmetry.space_group_name_H-M   'P 1'
#
loop_
_entity.id
_entity.type
_entity.pdbx_description
1 polymer ?
#
loop_
_entity_poly.entity_id
_entity_poly.type
_entity_poly.pdbx_seq_one_letter_code
_entity_poly.pdbx_strand_id
1 'polypeptide(L)'
;MIPKVINPEEFGKAFIPKGMRASLINYLQRAGISEVPYRLIGWVFYMGLAITYAVYFFSIYPNYVKGSQTLIVFLYTAIAWTVIPLAIMTLFFCGALLFVDLRAYNRTKQIEDHLQDFLRFVSENLKGGMPFEKAIWGAIKPEFGLLSNETRLAAKR
;
A
#
# COMPACT_ATOMS: atom_id res chain seq x y z
N MET A 1 -2.72 33.70 16.46
CA MET A 1 -1.92 32.46 16.31
C MET A 1 -2.84 31.46 15.61
N ILE A 2 -2.77 31.34 14.29
CA ILE A 2 -3.64 30.44 13.53
C ILE A 2 -3.11 29.02 13.75
N PRO A 3 -3.92 28.05 14.21
CA PRO A 3 -3.45 26.68 14.38
C PRO A 3 -2.96 26.16 13.03
N LYS A 4 -1.69 25.74 13.00
CA LYS A 4 -1.07 25.17 11.81
C LYS A 4 -1.88 23.94 11.41
N VAL A 5 -2.57 23.99 10.28
CA VAL A 5 -3.34 22.86 9.76
C VAL A 5 -2.39 21.68 9.66
N ILE A 6 -2.70 20.60 10.38
CA ILE A 6 -1.87 19.40 10.43
C ILE A 6 -1.80 18.83 9.01
N ASN A 7 -0.59 18.68 8.47
CA ASN A 7 -0.39 18.14 7.13
C ASN A 7 -0.81 16.65 7.14
N PRO A 8 -1.68 16.19 6.23
CA PRO A 8 -2.12 14.78 6.16
C PRO A 8 -0.95 13.79 6.07
N GLU A 9 0.18 14.21 5.53
CA GLU A 9 1.38 13.37 5.47
C GLU A 9 2.00 13.11 6.85
N GLU A 10 2.08 14.14 7.70
CA GLU A 10 2.60 14.01 9.07
C GLU A 10 1.69 13.10 9.91
N PHE A 11 0.38 13.25 9.73
CA PHE A 11 -0.61 12.43 10.41
C PHE A 11 -0.53 10.96 9.97
N GLY A 12 -0.48 10.70 8.65
CA GLY A 12 -0.30 9.33 8.13
C GLY A 12 1.00 8.69 8.61
N LYS A 13 2.07 9.47 8.73
CA LYS A 13 3.35 9.01 9.31
C LYS A 13 3.22 8.67 10.79
N ALA A 14 2.46 9.42 11.57
CA ALA A 14 2.23 9.15 12.99
C ALA A 14 1.47 7.84 13.23
N PHE A 15 0.58 7.46 12.30
CA PHE A 15 -0.24 6.26 12.42
C PHE A 15 0.56 4.95 12.31
N ILE A 16 1.69 4.95 11.61
CA ILE A 16 2.53 3.76 11.42
C ILE A 16 3.69 3.76 12.44
N PRO A 17 3.74 2.78 13.38
CA PRO A 17 4.83 2.65 14.34
C PRO A 17 6.18 2.57 13.65
N LYS A 18 7.20 3.27 14.19
CA LYS A 18 8.53 3.36 13.56
C LYS A 18 9.14 1.98 13.28
N GLY A 19 8.93 0.99 14.17
CA GLY A 19 9.43 -0.38 13.99
C GLY A 19 8.79 -1.15 12.83
N MET A 20 7.54 -0.85 12.47
CA MET A 20 6.84 -1.53 11.37
C MET A 20 7.15 -0.92 10.00
N ARG A 21 7.68 0.31 9.95
CA ARG A 21 7.94 1.02 8.68
C ARG A 21 8.91 0.27 7.78
N ALA A 22 9.99 -0.28 8.33
CA ALA A 22 10.97 -1.03 7.54
C ALA A 22 10.34 -2.29 6.91
N SER A 23 9.53 -3.02 7.68
CA SER A 23 8.81 -4.20 7.17
C SER A 23 7.81 -3.82 6.07
N LEU A 24 7.05 -2.73 6.27
CA LEU A 24 6.10 -2.25 5.28
C LEU A 24 6.79 -1.79 3.98
N ILE A 25 7.92 -1.10 4.08
CA ILE A 25 8.72 -0.70 2.91
C ILE A 25 9.21 -1.93 2.17
N ASN A 26 9.78 -2.92 2.86
CA ASN A 26 10.24 -4.17 2.24
C ASN A 26 9.10 -4.92 1.55
N TYR A 27 7.89 -4.92 2.14
CA TYR A 27 6.71 -5.53 1.56
C TYR A 27 6.21 -4.78 0.32
N LEU A 28 6.12 -3.45 0.38
CA LEU A 28 5.75 -2.61 -0.77
C LEU A 28 6.76 -2.70 -1.92
N GLN A 29 8.04 -2.83 -1.61
CA GLN A 29 9.10 -3.00 -2.61
C GLN A 29 8.92 -4.28 -3.43
N ARG A 30 8.37 -5.36 -2.85
CA ARG A 30 8.03 -6.58 -3.62
C ARG A 30 6.98 -6.31 -4.70
N ALA A 31 6.07 -5.37 -4.44
CA ALA A 31 5.09 -4.90 -5.43
C ALA A 31 5.64 -3.79 -6.36
N GLY A 32 6.91 -3.41 -6.20
CA GLY A 32 7.54 -2.33 -6.95
C GLY A 32 7.08 -0.93 -6.52
N ILE A 33 6.66 -0.79 -5.27
CA ILE A 33 6.29 0.50 -4.67
C ILE A 33 7.43 0.90 -3.73
N SER A 34 8.16 1.97 -4.07
CA SER A 34 9.35 2.41 -3.34
C SER A 34 9.04 3.22 -2.08
N GLU A 35 7.86 3.83 -2.01
CA GLU A 35 7.49 4.77 -0.96
C GLU A 35 6.13 4.43 -0.35
N VAL A 36 6.00 4.64 0.96
CA VAL A 36 4.73 4.46 1.65
C VAL A 36 3.84 5.68 1.35
N PRO A 37 2.60 5.50 0.88
CA PRO A 37 1.71 6.61 0.56
C PRO A 37 1.09 7.23 1.84
N TYR A 38 1.92 7.83 2.70
CA TYR A 38 1.51 8.43 3.99
C TYR A 38 0.39 9.47 3.82
N ARG A 39 0.48 10.28 2.76
CA ARG A 39 -0.55 11.28 2.42
C ARG A 39 -1.92 10.64 2.21
N LEU A 40 -1.97 9.47 1.59
CA LEU A 40 -3.22 8.77 1.29
C LEU A 40 -3.84 8.21 2.58
N ILE A 41 -3.02 7.65 3.49
CA ILE A 41 -3.46 7.21 4.83
C ILE A 41 -4.07 8.37 5.61
N GLY A 42 -3.42 9.54 5.58
CA GLY A 42 -3.96 10.75 6.22
C GLY A 42 -5.32 11.17 5.66
N TRP A 43 -5.47 11.18 4.33
CA TRP A 43 -6.75 11.49 3.70
C TRP A 43 -7.86 10.52 4.06
N VAL A 44 -7.59 9.21 4.07
CA VAL A 44 -8.58 8.19 4.46
C VAL A 44 -9.06 8.42 5.88
N PHE A 45 -8.15 8.78 6.79
CA PHE A 45 -8.52 9.12 8.16
C PHE A 45 -9.43 10.35 8.24
N TYR A 46 -9.07 11.46 7.56
CA TYR A 46 -9.91 12.66 7.54
C TYR A 46 -11.27 12.42 6.89
N MET A 47 -11.32 11.62 5.82
CA MET A 47 -12.58 11.19 5.22
C MET A 47 -13.40 10.35 6.18
N GLY A 48 -12.78 9.42 6.91
CA GLY A 48 -13.45 8.63 7.95
C GLY A 48 -14.07 9.51 9.03
N LEU A 49 -13.35 10.54 9.49
CA LEU A 49 -13.89 11.53 10.43
C LEU A 49 -15.05 12.35 9.82
N ALA A 50 -14.90 12.81 8.58
CA ALA A 50 -15.94 13.57 7.89
C ALA A 50 -17.23 12.75 7.70
N ILE A 51 -17.10 11.48 7.32
CA ILE A 51 -18.21 10.53 7.21
C ILE A 51 -18.86 10.31 8.58
N THR A 52 -18.05 10.09 9.63
CA THR A 52 -18.55 9.90 10.99
C THR A 52 -19.32 11.13 11.47
N TYR A 53 -18.82 12.33 11.16
CA TYR A 53 -19.49 13.59 11.47
C TYR A 53 -20.81 13.75 10.71
N ALA A 54 -20.83 13.41 9.41
CA ALA A 54 -22.04 13.41 8.61
C ALA A 54 -23.09 12.44 9.17
N VAL A 55 -22.70 11.20 9.49
CA VAL A 55 -23.57 10.21 10.13
C VAL A 55 -24.11 10.72 11.46
N TYR A 56 -23.27 11.37 12.27
CA TYR A 56 -23.71 11.98 13.53
C TYR A 56 -24.78 13.05 13.30
N PHE A 57 -24.56 13.97 12.36
CA PHE A 57 -25.47 15.08 12.10
C PHE A 57 -26.80 14.63 11.48
N PHE A 58 -26.77 13.68 10.54
CA PHE A 58 -27.99 13.22 9.87
C PHE A 58 -28.78 12.16 10.66
N SER A 59 -28.10 11.29 11.40
CA SER A 59 -28.76 10.17 12.09
C SER A 59 -28.92 10.38 13.60
N ILE A 60 -27.90 10.92 14.28
CA ILE A 60 -27.89 10.98 15.75
C ILE A 60 -28.55 12.26 16.26
N TYR A 61 -28.23 13.40 15.65
CA TYR A 61 -28.72 14.71 16.08
C TYR A 61 -30.27 14.84 16.07
N PRO A 62 -31.01 14.39 15.04
CA PRO A 62 -32.47 14.51 15.05
C PRO A 62 -33.14 13.66 16.14
N ASN A 63 -32.53 12.53 16.49
CA ASN A 63 -33.04 11.66 17.55
C ASN A 63 -32.83 12.27 18.95
N TYR A 64 -31.75 13.04 19.13
CA TYR A 64 -31.52 13.80 20.36
C TYR A 64 -32.60 14.88 20.58
N VAL A 65 -32.93 15.65 19.53
CA VAL A 65 -33.92 16.75 19.61
C VAL A 65 -35.34 16.25 19.93
N LYS A 66 -35.69 15.02 19.52
CA LYS A 66 -37.01 14.42 19.77
C LYS A 66 -37.25 13.94 21.22
N GLY A 67 -36.34 14.23 22.16
CA GLY A 67 -36.54 13.93 23.58
C GLY A 67 -36.28 12.47 23.95
N SER A 68 -35.40 11.79 23.22
CA SER A 68 -34.95 10.44 23.59
C SER A 68 -34.14 10.46 24.90
N GLN A 69 -34.00 9.30 25.54
CA GLN A 69 -33.24 9.16 26.78
C GLN A 69 -31.77 9.57 26.55
N THR A 70 -31.32 10.63 27.22
CA THR A 70 -29.99 11.23 27.05
C THR A 70 -28.84 10.23 27.14
N LEU A 71 -28.97 9.23 28.01
CA LEU A 71 -27.95 8.20 28.24
C LEU A 71 -27.76 7.29 27.02
N ILE A 72 -28.84 6.92 26.33
CA ILE A 72 -28.78 6.06 25.14
C ILE A 72 -28.09 6.79 23.98
N VAL A 73 -28.44 8.07 23.77
CA VAL A 73 -27.82 8.88 22.71
C VAL A 73 -26.33 9.08 22.96
N PHE A 74 -25.94 9.28 24.22
CA PHE A 74 -24.53 9.39 24.60
C PHE A 74 -23.74 8.12 24.27
N LEU A 75 -24.25 6.95 24.70
CA LEU A 75 -23.60 5.66 24.41
C LEU A 75 -23.51 5.40 22.90
N TYR A 76 -24.59 5.65 22.17
CA TYR A 76 -24.60 5.47 20.72
C TYR A 76 -23.59 6.39 20.01
N THR A 77 -23.48 7.64 20.47
CA THR A 77 -22.48 8.59 19.94
C THR A 77 -21.06 8.12 20.23
N ALA A 78 -20.76 7.70 21.46
CA ALA A 78 -19.43 7.22 21.82
C ALA A 78 -19.01 5.98 21.00
N ILE A 79 -19.95 5.06 20.76
CA ILE A 79 -19.72 3.88 19.94
C ILE A 79 -19.55 4.28 18.46
N ALA A 80 -20.40 5.15 17.92
CA ALA A 80 -20.30 5.57 16.53
C ALA A 80 -18.96 6.26 16.22
N TRP A 81 -18.49 7.13 17.13
CA TRP A 81 -17.23 7.85 16.99
C TRP A 81 -15.97 6.96 17.05
N THR A 82 -16.09 5.74 17.59
CA THR A 82 -14.99 4.79 17.65
C THR A 82 -15.09 3.74 16.55
N VAL A 83 -16.27 3.14 16.39
CA VAL A 83 -16.49 2.01 15.47
C VAL A 83 -16.44 2.44 14.01
N ILE A 84 -17.03 3.58 13.63
CA ILE A 84 -17.10 3.98 12.21
C ILE A 84 -15.70 4.30 11.65
N PRO A 85 -14.89 5.18 12.27
CA PRO A 85 -13.53 5.44 11.77
C PRO A 85 -12.67 4.17 11.77
N LEU A 86 -12.79 3.33 12.81
CA LEU A 86 -12.02 2.09 12.91
C LEU A 86 -12.40 1.11 11.79
N ALA A 87 -13.69 0.96 11.49
CA ALA A 87 -14.16 0.11 10.40
C ALA A 87 -13.67 0.59 9.03
N ILE A 88 -13.75 1.90 8.76
CA ILE A 88 -13.25 2.51 7.52
C ILE A 88 -11.74 2.30 7.38
N MET A 89 -10.97 2.55 8.44
CA MET A 89 -9.52 2.35 8.42
C MET A 89 -9.17 0.88 8.19
N THR A 90 -9.84 -0.05 8.88
CA THR A 90 -9.61 -1.50 8.74
C THR A 90 -9.92 -1.97 7.32
N LEU A 91 -11.06 -1.55 6.76
CA LEU A 91 -11.46 -1.89 5.40
C LEU A 91 -10.44 -1.35 4.38
N PHE A 92 -10.00 -0.10 4.56
CA PHE A 92 -9.00 0.52 3.71
C PHE A 92 -7.66 -0.23 3.76
N PHE A 93 -7.15 -0.55 4.95
CA PHE A 93 -5.89 -1.31 5.08
C PHE A 93 -6.00 -2.71 4.48
N CYS A 94 -7.13 -3.40 4.69
CA CYS A 94 -7.38 -4.71 4.09
C CYS A 94 -7.35 -4.62 2.55
N GLY A 95 -8.07 -3.65 1.97
CA GLY A 95 -8.07 -3.42 0.53
C GLY A 95 -6.69 -3.03 -0.01
N ALA A 96 -5.93 -2.22 0.72
CA ALA A 96 -4.57 -1.83 0.34
C ALA A 96 -3.61 -3.03 0.36
N LEU A 97 -3.69 -3.91 1.36
CA LEU A 97 -2.88 -5.13 1.42
C LEU A 97 -3.22 -6.08 0.27
N LEU A 98 -4.50 -6.32 0.02
CA LEU A 98 -4.94 -7.15 -1.11
C LEU A 98 -4.47 -6.59 -2.46
N PHE A 99 -4.55 -5.27 -2.64
CA PHE A 99 -4.05 -4.62 -3.85
C PHE A 99 -2.53 -4.82 -4.03
N VAL A 100 -1.76 -4.69 -2.95
CA VAL A 100 -0.31 -4.91 -2.96
C VAL A 100 0.03 -6.37 -3.25
N ASP A 101 -0.68 -7.32 -2.64
CA ASP A 101 -0.51 -8.76 -2.90
C ASP A 101 -0.82 -9.12 -4.36
N LEU A 102 -1.94 -8.65 -4.91
CA LEU A 102 -2.29 -8.88 -6.31
C LEU A 102 -1.24 -8.29 -7.26
N ARG A 103 -0.73 -7.11 -6.94
CA ARG A 103 0.33 -6.47 -7.73
C ARG A 103 1.65 -7.23 -7.65
N ALA A 104 2.05 -7.69 -6.47
CA ALA A 104 3.24 -8.50 -6.28
C ALA A 104 3.11 -9.83 -7.03
N TYR A 105 1.96 -10.50 -6.93
CA TYR A 105 1.66 -11.73 -7.67
C TYR A 105 1.78 -11.54 -9.18
N ASN A 106 1.16 -10.48 -9.73
CA ASN A 106 1.24 -10.17 -11.15
C ASN A 106 2.67 -9.91 -11.62
N ARG A 107 3.52 -9.26 -10.80
CA ARG A 107 4.93 -9.06 -11.12
C ARG A 107 5.70 -10.38 -11.14
N THR A 108 5.49 -11.24 -10.14
CA THR A 108 6.13 -12.57 -10.11
C THR A 108 5.75 -13.38 -11.34
N LYS A 109 4.46 -13.39 -11.69
CA LYS A 109 3.96 -14.07 -12.88
C LYS A 109 4.63 -13.57 -14.16
N GLN A 110 4.75 -12.26 -14.35
CA GLN A 110 5.44 -11.67 -15.51
C GLN A 110 6.93 -12.07 -15.60
N ILE A 111 7.60 -12.27 -14.46
CA ILE A 111 8.98 -12.76 -14.45
C ILE A 111 9.01 -14.23 -14.87
N GLU A 112 8.12 -15.04 -14.31
CA GLU A 112 8.03 -16.48 -14.56
C GLU A 112 7.72 -16.79 -16.03
N ASP A 113 6.84 -16.00 -16.66
CA ASP A 113 6.46 -16.12 -18.08
C ASP A 113 7.68 -16.02 -19.03
N HIS A 114 8.74 -15.30 -18.64
CA HIS A 114 9.95 -15.10 -19.45
C HIS A 114 11.20 -15.78 -18.87
N LEU A 115 11.10 -16.40 -17.69
CA LEU A 115 12.25 -16.94 -16.96
C LEU A 115 12.92 -18.09 -17.71
N GLN A 116 12.12 -18.99 -18.30
CA GLN A 116 12.65 -20.15 -19.00
C GLN A 116 13.48 -19.74 -20.23
N ASP A 117 12.96 -18.83 -21.04
CA ASP A 117 13.65 -18.34 -22.24
C ASP A 117 14.92 -17.56 -21.88
N PHE A 118 14.85 -16.75 -20.81
CA PHE A 118 16.00 -16.03 -20.28
C PHE A 118 17.13 -17.01 -19.87
N LEU A 119 16.80 -18.04 -19.09
CA LEU A 119 17.77 -19.03 -18.64
C LEU A 119 18.33 -19.86 -19.79
N ARG A 120 17.50 -20.18 -20.80
CA ARG A 120 17.94 -20.86 -22.01
C ARG A 120 18.97 -20.02 -22.77
N PHE A 121 18.68 -18.73 -22.99
CA PHE A 121 19.59 -17.80 -23.65
C PHE A 121 20.94 -17.71 -22.92
N VAL A 122 20.91 -17.57 -21.58
CA VAL A 122 22.14 -17.54 -20.77
C VAL A 122 22.90 -18.86 -20.88
N SER A 123 22.21 -20.00 -20.80
CA SER A 123 22.81 -21.34 -20.91
C SER A 123 23.47 -21.59 -22.27
N GLU A 124 22.83 -21.17 -23.37
CA GLU A 124 23.37 -21.30 -24.73
C GLU A 124 24.66 -20.47 -24.90
N ASN A 125 24.69 -19.24 -24.36
CA ASN A 125 25.90 -18.41 -24.39
C ASN A 125 27.05 -18.97 -23.53
N LEU A 126 26.72 -19.50 -22.34
CA LEU A 126 27.70 -20.16 -21.48
C LEU A 126 28.33 -21.39 -22.14
N LYS A 127 27.52 -22.23 -22.79
CA LYS A 127 28.02 -23.39 -23.57
C LYS A 127 28.89 -22.96 -24.75
N GLY A 128 28.65 -21.78 -25.31
CA GLY A 128 29.50 -21.14 -26.33
C GLY A 128 30.82 -20.58 -25.81
N GLY A 129 31.14 -20.74 -24.52
CA GLY A 129 32.38 -20.25 -23.90
C GLY A 129 32.33 -18.79 -23.47
N MET A 130 31.14 -18.15 -23.50
CA MET A 130 30.99 -16.79 -22.99
C MET A 130 31.11 -16.77 -21.46
N PRO A 131 31.87 -15.84 -20.86
CA PRO A 131 31.88 -15.64 -19.41
C PRO A 131 30.46 -15.35 -18.86
N PHE A 132 30.15 -15.85 -17.67
CA PHE A 132 28.82 -15.74 -17.05
C PHE A 132 28.27 -14.32 -16.98
N GLU A 133 29.08 -13.35 -16.56
CA GLU A 133 28.68 -11.94 -16.49
C GLU A 133 28.29 -11.41 -17.88
N LYS A 134 29.07 -11.73 -18.92
CA LYS A 134 28.74 -11.33 -20.30
C LYS A 134 27.48 -12.01 -20.82
N ALA A 135 27.25 -13.27 -20.43
CA ALA A 135 26.04 -14.00 -20.80
C ALA A 135 24.78 -13.38 -20.18
N ILE A 136 24.85 -12.99 -18.89
CA ILE A 136 23.76 -12.26 -18.22
C ILE A 136 23.56 -10.87 -18.83
N TRP A 137 24.64 -10.11 -19.08
CA TRP A 137 24.56 -8.81 -19.74
C TRP A 137 23.93 -8.90 -21.14
N GLY A 138 24.29 -9.93 -21.90
CA GLY A 138 23.69 -10.22 -23.21
C GLY A 138 22.20 -10.59 -23.13
N ALA A 139 21.74 -11.09 -21.98
CA ALA A 139 20.34 -11.43 -21.72
C ALA A 139 19.49 -10.23 -21.27
N ILE A 140 20.05 -9.02 -21.15
CA ILE A 140 19.31 -7.79 -20.85
C ILE A 140 18.64 -7.27 -22.13
N LYS A 141 17.73 -8.07 -22.69
CA LYS A 141 16.96 -7.74 -23.89
C LYS A 141 15.52 -7.34 -23.55
N PRO A 142 14.90 -6.42 -24.30
CA PRO A 142 13.52 -5.98 -24.06
C PRO A 142 12.49 -7.12 -24.08
N GLU A 143 12.78 -8.21 -24.80
CA GLU A 143 11.93 -9.40 -24.93
C GLU A 143 11.70 -10.15 -23.61
N PHE A 144 12.59 -10.02 -22.63
CA PHE A 144 12.41 -10.61 -21.29
C PHE A 144 11.69 -9.67 -20.31
N GLY A 145 11.14 -8.55 -20.80
CA GLY A 145 10.23 -7.68 -20.05
C GLY A 145 10.79 -7.21 -18.70
N LEU A 146 10.01 -7.43 -17.62
CA LEU A 146 10.35 -7.03 -16.26
C LEU A 146 11.67 -7.67 -15.77
N LEU A 147 11.93 -8.92 -16.14
CA LEU A 147 13.15 -9.65 -15.75
C LEU A 147 14.41 -8.98 -16.28
N SER A 148 14.39 -8.45 -17.50
CA SER A 148 15.51 -7.69 -18.07
C SER A 148 15.84 -6.43 -17.25
N ASN A 149 14.81 -5.73 -16.77
CA ASN A 149 14.99 -4.50 -15.99
C ASN A 149 15.56 -4.80 -14.59
N GLU A 150 15.05 -5.83 -13.93
CA GLU A 150 15.57 -6.27 -12.62
C GLU A 150 17.02 -6.77 -12.74
N THR A 151 17.33 -7.52 -13.80
CA THR A 151 18.70 -7.99 -14.08
C THR A 151 19.66 -6.82 -14.35
N ARG A 152 19.22 -5.81 -15.10
CA ARG A 152 19.99 -4.58 -15.35
C ARG A 152 20.28 -3.81 -14.06
N LEU A 153 19.32 -3.75 -13.13
CA LEU A 153 19.50 -3.10 -11.83
C LEU A 153 20.47 -3.90 -10.95
N ALA A 154 20.39 -5.22 -10.97
CA ALA A 154 21.30 -6.10 -10.24
C ALA A 154 22.74 -6.02 -10.78
N ALA A 155 22.92 -6.00 -12.10
CA ALA A 155 24.24 -5.96 -12.76
C ALA A 155 24.97 -4.60 -12.65
N LYS A 156 24.27 -3.53 -12.25
CA LYS A 156 24.87 -2.20 -11.98
C LYS A 156 25.41 -2.06 -10.56
N ARG A 157 25.02 -2.96 -9.66
CA ARG A 157 25.49 -2.96 -8.27
C ARG A 157 26.73 -3.84 -8.14
#